data_AF-A0A8H3FFZ8-F1
#
_entry.id   AF-A0A8H3FFZ8-F1
#
_cell.length_a   1.000
_cell.length_b   1.000
_cell.length_c   1.000
_cell.angle_alpha   90.00
_cell.angle_beta   90.00
_cell.angle_gamma   90.00
#
_symmetry.space_group_name_H-M   'P 1'
#
loop_
_entity.id
_entity.type
_entity.pdbx_description
1 polymer ?
#
loop_
_entity_poly.entity_id
_entity_poly.type
_entity_poly.pdbx_seq_one_letter_code
_entity_poly.pdbx_strand_id
1 'polypeptide(L)'
;MASFENAIPTALEEQVDLIPRESLEQPRLQENTIVRDRTDELPVPELFTSLPPIRDPLVTDTSLAQDEILRQCLPFHAGTFDRTPQGIPRLNQDEHVDFLSDAIQNAKHIPYDPLRPWVVYWSLTGLSVLGEDLKRWRDRVLETFLPMQNPNGGFGGGHGQTSHAAPSYAVVLSLAMVGGNESLDMIDRRAL
;
A
#
# COMPACT_ATOMS: atom_id res chain seq x y z
N MET A 1 20.29 35.99 -31.42
CA MET A 1 20.80 34.89 -32.28
C MET A 1 21.20 33.75 -31.34
N ALA A 2 20.54 32.60 -31.25
CA ALA A 2 19.47 32.00 -32.05
C ALA A 2 18.54 31.19 -31.12
N SER A 3 17.25 31.16 -31.49
CA SER A 3 16.16 30.44 -30.86
C SER A 3 16.13 29.00 -31.36
N PHE A 4 15.91 28.01 -30.48
CA PHE A 4 15.63 26.63 -30.88
C PHE A 4 14.15 26.33 -30.62
N GLU A 5 13.32 26.51 -31.65
CA GLU A 5 11.99 25.90 -31.76
C GLU A 5 12.14 24.53 -32.41
N ASN A 6 11.86 23.45 -31.68
CA ASN A 6 11.69 22.12 -32.26
C ASN A 6 10.20 21.88 -32.46
N ALA A 7 9.74 22.08 -33.70
CA ALA A 7 8.42 21.66 -34.15
C ALA A 7 8.45 20.14 -34.42
N ILE A 8 7.52 19.41 -33.77
CA ILE A 8 7.26 17.99 -34.05
C ILE A 8 6.35 17.92 -35.29
N PRO A 9 6.68 17.16 -36.35
CA PRO A 9 5.80 17.01 -37.50
C PRO A 9 4.57 16.15 -37.19
N THR A 10 3.40 16.77 -37.23
CA THR A 10 2.06 16.17 -37.17
C THR A 10 1.74 15.45 -38.48
N ALA A 11 2.10 14.17 -38.60
CA ALA A 11 1.77 13.37 -39.80
C ALA A 11 1.72 11.86 -39.50
N LEU A 12 0.91 11.42 -38.54
CA LEU A 12 0.63 9.99 -38.29
C LEU A 12 -0.80 9.72 -37.79
N GLU A 13 -1.79 10.56 -38.13
CA GLU A 13 -3.18 10.39 -37.66
C GLU A 13 -4.22 10.03 -38.74
N GLU A 14 -3.83 9.68 -39.97
CA GLU A 14 -4.83 9.56 -41.06
C GLU A 14 -4.88 8.21 -41.82
N GLN A 15 -4.49 7.08 -41.22
CA GLN A 15 -4.60 5.76 -41.89
C GLN A 15 -5.01 4.59 -40.99
N VAL A 16 -6.04 4.76 -40.15
CA VAL A 16 -6.70 3.62 -39.51
C VAL A 16 -8.21 3.75 -39.66
N ASP A 17 -8.72 3.48 -40.85
CA ASP A 17 -10.05 2.91 -41.01
C ASP A 17 -10.22 2.28 -42.40
N LEU A 18 -10.98 1.18 -42.44
CA LEU A 18 -11.37 0.32 -43.58
C LEU A 18 -10.69 -1.06 -43.61
N ILE A 19 -11.00 -1.89 -42.61
CA ILE A 19 -11.08 -3.35 -42.78
C ILE A 19 -12.53 -3.77 -42.42
N PRO A 20 -13.32 -4.31 -43.36
CA PRO A 20 -14.68 -4.78 -43.07
C PRO A 20 -14.66 -5.92 -42.05
N ARG A 21 -15.47 -5.83 -40.98
CA ARG A 21 -15.69 -6.94 -40.03
C ARG A 21 -16.58 -8.01 -40.67
N GLU A 22 -15.96 -8.97 -41.36
CA GLU A 22 -16.63 -10.24 -41.64
C GLU A 22 -16.77 -11.05 -40.34
N SER A 23 -17.99 -11.53 -40.10
CA SER A 23 -18.36 -12.38 -38.98
C SER A 23 -17.68 -13.75 -39.10
N LEU A 24 -16.52 -13.91 -38.48
CA LEU A 24 -15.90 -15.21 -38.27
C LEU A 24 -16.65 -15.96 -37.17
N GLU A 25 -17.67 -16.74 -37.55
CA GLU A 25 -18.17 -17.82 -36.69
C GLU A 25 -17.05 -18.85 -36.52
N GLN A 26 -16.41 -18.85 -35.35
CA GLN A 26 -15.46 -19.90 -34.98
C GLN A 26 -16.25 -21.17 -34.60
N PRO A 27 -15.88 -22.35 -35.11
CA PRO A 27 -16.55 -23.59 -34.73
C PRO A 27 -16.32 -23.86 -33.24
N ARG A 28 -17.41 -24.05 -32.49
CA ARG A 28 -17.36 -24.44 -31.08
C ARG A 28 -16.59 -25.75 -30.95
N LEU A 29 -15.37 -25.68 -30.41
CA LEU A 29 -14.70 -26.85 -29.88
C LEU A 29 -15.61 -27.41 -28.77
N GLN A 30 -16.02 -28.66 -28.92
CA GLN A 30 -16.74 -29.38 -27.86
C GLN A 30 -15.87 -29.36 -26.61
N GLU A 31 -16.28 -28.61 -25.59
CA GLU A 31 -15.74 -28.75 -24.25
C GLU A 31 -16.05 -30.17 -23.79
N ASN A 32 -15.08 -31.06 -23.93
CA ASN A 32 -15.06 -32.28 -23.15
C ASN A 32 -14.89 -31.84 -21.69
N THR A 33 -16.01 -31.78 -20.98
CA THR A 33 -16.05 -31.59 -19.53
C THR A 33 -15.26 -32.73 -18.88
N ILE A 34 -13.97 -32.50 -18.66
CA ILE A 34 -13.23 -33.24 -17.66
C ILE A 34 -13.85 -32.81 -16.34
N VAL A 35 -14.73 -33.65 -15.80
CA VAL A 35 -15.17 -33.56 -14.42
C VAL A 35 -13.91 -33.77 -13.58
N ARG A 36 -13.21 -32.68 -13.25
CA ARG A 36 -12.14 -32.71 -12.26
C ARG A 36 -12.80 -32.99 -10.93
N ASP A 37 -12.54 -34.18 -10.40
CA ASP A 37 -12.86 -34.54 -9.04
C ASP A 37 -12.29 -33.44 -8.12
N ARG A 38 -13.17 -32.72 -7.41
CA ARG A 38 -12.81 -31.53 -6.62
C ARG A 38 -12.39 -31.93 -5.20
N THR A 39 -11.48 -32.89 -5.09
CA THR A 39 -11.05 -33.46 -3.80
C THR A 39 -9.54 -33.42 -3.56
N ASP A 40 -8.72 -32.94 -4.50
CA ASP A 40 -7.31 -32.66 -4.22
C ASP A 40 -7.12 -31.17 -3.91
N GLU A 41 -6.71 -30.88 -2.67
CA GLU A 41 -6.12 -29.60 -2.25
C GLU A 41 -5.07 -29.20 -3.29
N LEU A 42 -5.31 -28.17 -4.11
CA LEU A 42 -4.27 -27.70 -5.02
C LEU A 42 -3.24 -26.93 -4.17
N PRO A 43 -2.04 -27.48 -3.94
CA PRO A 43 -1.02 -26.78 -3.18
C PRO A 43 -0.59 -25.52 -3.94
N VAL A 44 -0.01 -24.57 -3.21
CA VAL A 44 0.55 -23.34 -3.80
C VAL A 44 1.40 -23.69 -5.03
N PRO A 45 1.19 -23.03 -6.20
CA PRO A 45 1.90 -23.34 -7.42
C PRO A 45 3.43 -23.37 -7.26
N GLU A 46 4.10 -24.26 -8.00
CA GLU A 46 5.57 -24.42 -7.99
C GLU A 46 6.31 -23.10 -8.22
N LEU A 47 5.71 -22.19 -9.00
CA LEU A 47 6.21 -20.85 -9.25
C LEU A 47 6.52 -20.06 -7.97
N PHE A 48 5.82 -20.33 -6.86
CA PHE A 48 5.99 -19.65 -5.58
C PHE A 48 6.73 -20.48 -4.53
N THR A 49 7.04 -21.74 -4.82
CA THR A 49 7.64 -22.69 -3.86
C THR A 49 8.98 -23.24 -4.32
N SER A 50 9.49 -22.78 -5.46
CA SER A 50 10.78 -23.18 -6.04
C SER A 50 11.67 -21.96 -6.34
N LEU A 51 12.95 -22.22 -6.60
CA LEU A 51 13.88 -21.19 -7.04
C LEU A 51 13.62 -20.80 -8.50
N PRO A 52 13.97 -19.57 -8.91
CA PRO A 52 13.86 -19.16 -10.31
C PRO A 52 14.58 -20.15 -11.24
N PRO A 53 13.96 -20.55 -12.36
CA PRO A 53 14.52 -21.57 -13.25
C PRO A 53 15.76 -21.08 -14.01
N ILE A 54 15.89 -19.76 -14.20
CA ILE A 54 17.05 -19.15 -14.85
C ILE A 54 17.99 -18.65 -13.75
N ARG A 55 19.21 -19.19 -13.72
CA ARG A 55 20.30 -18.75 -12.86
C ARG A 55 21.53 -18.44 -13.70
N ASP A 56 22.02 -17.22 -13.56
CA ASP A 56 23.27 -16.78 -14.17
C ASP A 56 24.46 -17.41 -13.43
N PRO A 57 25.49 -17.91 -14.12
CA PRO A 57 26.73 -18.39 -13.47
C PRO A 57 27.52 -17.29 -12.74
N LEU A 58 27.35 -16.00 -13.09
CA LEU A 58 28.06 -14.91 -12.44
C LEU A 58 27.47 -14.61 -11.06
N VAL A 59 28.25 -14.88 -10.01
CA VAL A 59 27.88 -14.59 -8.62
C VAL A 59 28.36 -13.19 -8.22
N THR A 60 27.45 -12.42 -7.63
CA THR A 60 27.69 -11.07 -7.10
C THR A 60 27.05 -10.91 -5.72
N ASP A 61 27.34 -9.81 -5.04
CA ASP A 61 26.67 -9.48 -3.77
C ASP A 61 25.14 -9.43 -3.91
N THR A 62 24.62 -8.99 -5.06
CA THR A 62 23.18 -8.99 -5.35
C THR A 62 22.60 -10.40 -5.42
N SER A 63 23.27 -11.35 -6.11
CA SER A 63 22.77 -12.73 -6.21
C SER A 63 22.84 -13.44 -4.86
N LEU A 64 23.88 -13.18 -4.07
CA LEU A 64 24.01 -13.73 -2.73
C LEU A 64 22.91 -13.22 -1.79
N ALA A 65 22.64 -11.91 -1.80
CA ALA A 65 21.55 -11.33 -1.01
C ALA A 65 20.17 -11.86 -1.43
N GLN A 66 19.93 -12.03 -2.73
CA GLN A 66 18.69 -12.62 -3.24
C GLN A 66 18.52 -14.07 -2.78
N ASP A 67 19.57 -14.89 -2.89
CA ASP A 67 19.52 -16.30 -2.49
C ASP A 67 19.27 -16.46 -0.98
N GLU A 68 19.85 -15.59 -0.15
CA GLU A 68 19.60 -15.59 1.29
C GLU A 68 18.13 -15.31 1.62
N ILE A 69 17.53 -14.30 0.97
CA ILE A 69 16.10 -13.99 1.16
C ILE A 69 15.21 -15.13 0.68
N LEU A 70 15.51 -15.74 -0.48
CA LEU A 70 14.75 -16.88 -0.98
C LEU A 70 14.78 -18.06 0.00
N ARG A 71 15.93 -18.34 0.61
CA ARG A 71 16.08 -19.41 1.61
C ARG A 71 15.20 -19.18 2.84
N GLN A 72 15.00 -17.92 3.24
CA GLN A 72 14.16 -17.56 4.38
C GLN A 72 12.67 -17.55 4.03
N CYS A 73 12.30 -17.10 2.84
CA CYS A 73 10.89 -16.94 2.44
C CYS A 73 10.23 -18.27 2.02
N LEU A 74 10.92 -19.14 1.27
CA LEU A 74 10.33 -20.37 0.71
C LEU A 74 9.63 -21.27 1.74
N PRO A 75 10.15 -21.48 2.97
CA PRO A 75 9.45 -22.24 4.00
C PRO A 75 8.07 -21.68 4.37
N PHE A 76 7.89 -20.36 4.37
CA PHE A 76 6.60 -19.73 4.67
C PHE A 76 5.57 -19.95 3.55
N HIS A 77 6.03 -20.05 2.30
CA HIS A 77 5.16 -20.41 1.18
C HIS A 77 4.68 -21.87 1.26
N ALA A 78 5.51 -22.76 1.82
CA ALA A 78 5.31 -24.21 1.80
C ALA A 78 4.38 -24.81 2.89
N GLY A 79 3.85 -24.03 3.86
CA GLY A 79 2.67 -24.51 4.62
C GLY A 79 2.59 -24.28 6.13
N THR A 80 3.13 -23.20 6.69
CA THR A 80 3.12 -23.01 8.17
C THR A 80 1.88 -22.31 8.75
N PHE A 81 0.90 -21.92 7.93
CA PHE A 81 -0.21 -21.05 8.34
C PHE A 81 -1.58 -21.67 8.02
N ASP A 82 -2.61 -21.28 8.78
CA ASP A 82 -4.00 -21.51 8.40
C ASP A 82 -4.31 -20.82 7.06
N ARG A 83 -4.96 -21.54 6.15
CA ARG A 83 -5.07 -21.15 4.73
C ARG A 83 -6.51 -21.16 4.24
N THR A 84 -6.76 -20.34 3.22
CA THR A 84 -7.97 -20.44 2.41
C THR A 84 -7.91 -21.68 1.52
N PRO A 85 -9.03 -22.11 0.91
CA PRO A 85 -9.03 -23.21 -0.06
C PRO A 85 -8.10 -23.00 -1.28
N GLN A 86 -7.66 -21.76 -1.53
CA GLN A 86 -6.68 -21.42 -2.57
C GLN A 86 -5.22 -21.52 -2.09
N GLY A 87 -5.00 -21.99 -0.86
CA GLY A 87 -3.67 -22.12 -0.28
C GLY A 87 -3.05 -20.80 0.19
N ILE A 88 -3.82 -19.72 0.33
CA ILE A 88 -3.32 -18.41 0.78
C ILE A 88 -3.51 -18.28 2.30
N PRO A 89 -2.50 -17.84 3.07
CA PRO A 89 -2.66 -17.62 4.51
C PRO A 89 -3.80 -16.67 4.83
N ARG A 90 -4.60 -16.98 5.86
CA ARG A 90 -5.67 -16.08 6.31
C ARG A 90 -5.06 -14.85 6.98
N LEU A 91 -5.67 -13.69 6.73
CA LEU A 91 -5.32 -12.45 7.41
C LEU A 91 -5.81 -12.50 8.87
N ASN A 92 -4.90 -12.33 9.82
CA ASN A 92 -5.24 -12.24 11.23
C ASN A 92 -5.67 -10.81 11.59
N GLN A 93 -6.93 -10.49 11.28
CA GLN A 93 -7.44 -9.12 11.42
C GLN A 93 -7.36 -8.63 12.87
N ASP A 94 -7.75 -9.46 13.84
CA ASP A 94 -7.81 -9.07 15.24
C ASP A 94 -6.43 -8.66 15.78
N GLU A 95 -5.39 -9.46 15.54
CA GLU A 95 -4.02 -9.12 15.94
C GLU A 95 -3.51 -7.84 15.26
N HIS A 96 -3.89 -7.59 14.01
CA HIS A 96 -3.53 -6.36 13.32
C HIS A 96 -4.29 -5.15 13.87
N VAL A 97 -5.57 -5.29 14.19
CA VAL A 97 -6.37 -4.22 14.82
C VAL A 97 -5.76 -3.86 16.17
N ASP A 98 -5.41 -4.85 16.99
CA ASP A 98 -4.78 -4.63 18.29
C ASP A 98 -3.43 -3.92 18.14
N PHE A 99 -2.57 -4.41 17.25
CA PHE A 99 -1.25 -3.81 16.97
C PHE A 99 -1.36 -2.34 16.54
N LEU A 100 -2.26 -2.02 15.61
CA LEU A 100 -2.42 -0.67 15.08
C LEU A 100 -3.07 0.26 16.13
N SER A 101 -4.01 -0.27 16.92
CA SER A 101 -4.65 0.47 18.02
C SER A 101 -3.62 0.84 19.09
N ASP A 102 -2.74 -0.10 19.46
CA ASP A 102 -1.66 0.14 20.42
C ASP A 102 -0.67 1.20 19.92
N ALA A 103 -0.38 1.22 18.63
CA ALA A 103 0.48 2.24 18.02
C ALA A 103 -0.11 3.66 18.13
N ILE A 104 -1.43 3.83 17.96
CA ILE A 104 -2.10 5.14 18.15
C ILE A 104 -2.12 5.51 19.63
N GLN A 105 -2.42 4.54 20.50
CA GLN A 105 -2.44 4.76 21.94
C GLN A 105 -1.05 5.18 22.46
N ASN A 106 0.02 4.64 21.89
CA ASN A 106 1.40 4.91 22.34
C ASN A 106 2.14 5.94 21.46
N ALA A 107 1.46 6.65 20.56
CA ALA A 107 2.07 7.60 19.64
C ALA A 107 2.83 8.77 20.32
N LYS A 108 2.63 9.00 21.62
CA LYS A 108 3.40 9.99 22.41
C LYS A 108 4.78 9.47 22.85
N HIS A 109 5.04 8.17 22.74
CA HIS A 109 6.26 7.50 23.25
C HIS A 109 7.14 6.89 22.15
N ILE A 110 6.97 7.33 20.90
CA ILE A 110 7.74 6.80 19.77
C ILE A 110 9.21 7.28 19.88
N PRO A 111 10.22 6.39 19.79
CA PRO A 111 11.64 6.74 19.92
C PRO A 111 12.13 7.75 18.87
N TYR A 112 11.45 7.83 17.73
CA TYR A 112 11.69 8.77 16.65
C TYR A 112 10.59 9.84 16.64
N ASP A 113 10.77 10.89 17.43
CA ASP A 113 9.78 11.97 17.60
C ASP A 113 9.29 12.57 16.27
N PRO A 114 10.12 12.75 15.20
CA PRO A 114 9.61 13.26 13.93
C PRO A 114 8.63 12.34 13.16
N LEU A 115 8.54 11.05 13.53
CA LEU A 115 7.67 10.07 12.87
C LEU A 115 6.28 9.97 13.47
N ARG A 116 5.98 10.73 14.54
CA ARG A 116 4.70 10.59 15.25
C ARG A 116 3.47 10.82 14.36
N PRO A 117 3.42 11.85 13.49
CA PRO A 117 2.35 11.98 12.50
C PRO A 117 2.21 10.78 11.57
N TRP A 118 3.34 10.21 11.15
CA TRP A 118 3.35 9.06 10.24
C TRP A 118 2.81 7.80 10.90
N VAL A 119 3.20 7.52 12.15
CA VAL A 119 2.68 6.35 12.88
C VAL A 119 1.17 6.46 13.06
N VAL A 120 0.66 7.63 13.46
CA VAL A 120 -0.80 7.84 13.57
C VAL A 120 -1.49 7.65 12.22
N TYR A 121 -0.95 8.26 11.15
CA TYR A 121 -1.52 8.15 9.81
C TYR A 121 -1.55 6.70 9.29
N TRP A 122 -0.44 5.96 9.40
CA TRP A 122 -0.36 4.58 8.94
C TRP A 122 -1.26 3.66 9.76
N SER A 123 -1.32 3.85 11.07
CA SER A 123 -2.21 3.07 11.93
C SER A 123 -3.69 3.30 11.59
N LEU A 124 -4.11 4.56 11.44
CA LEU A 124 -5.48 4.88 11.03
C LEU A 124 -5.80 4.34 9.64
N THR A 125 -4.85 4.40 8.70
CA THR A 125 -5.02 3.84 7.36
C THR A 125 -5.21 2.32 7.41
N GLY A 126 -4.38 1.61 8.17
CA GLY A 126 -4.51 0.16 8.36
C GLY A 126 -5.85 -0.22 8.97
N LEU A 127 -6.27 0.48 10.02
CA LEU A 127 -7.58 0.30 10.64
C LEU A 127 -8.73 0.58 9.66
N SER A 128 -8.61 1.62 8.83
CA SER A 128 -9.60 1.93 7.79
C SER A 128 -9.75 0.78 6.78
N VAL A 129 -8.63 0.20 6.33
CA VAL A 129 -8.62 -0.91 5.37
C VAL A 129 -9.21 -2.18 5.99
N LEU A 130 -9.03 -2.37 7.30
CA LEU A 130 -9.63 -3.46 8.08
C LEU A 130 -11.12 -3.22 8.40
N GLY A 131 -11.68 -2.05 8.05
CA GLY A 131 -13.09 -1.72 8.24
C GLY A 131 -13.46 -1.20 9.63
N GLU A 132 -12.48 -0.80 10.44
CA GLU A 132 -12.69 -0.27 11.79
C GLU A 132 -13.27 1.16 11.77
N ASP A 133 -14.15 1.46 12.73
CA ASP A 133 -14.63 2.84 12.93
C ASP A 133 -13.56 3.71 13.59
N LEU A 134 -13.06 4.68 12.83
CA LEU A 134 -11.98 5.56 13.26
C LEU A 134 -12.44 6.70 14.16
N LYS A 135 -13.75 6.95 14.28
CA LYS A 135 -14.29 8.06 15.07
C LYS A 135 -13.87 7.99 16.54
N ARG A 136 -13.65 6.78 17.08
CA ARG A 136 -13.18 6.57 18.46
C ARG A 136 -11.79 7.18 18.73
N TRP A 137 -10.99 7.40 17.70
CA TRP A 137 -9.63 7.92 17.83
C TRP A 137 -9.52 9.44 17.76
N ARG A 138 -10.63 10.14 17.48
CA ARG A 138 -10.63 11.59 17.23
C ARG A 138 -9.91 12.38 18.31
N ASP A 139 -10.32 12.23 19.56
CA ASP A 139 -9.80 13.01 20.68
C ASP A 139 -8.30 12.74 20.88
N ARG A 140 -7.90 11.47 20.75
CA ARG A 140 -6.49 11.07 20.84
C ARG A 140 -5.63 11.68 19.74
N VAL A 141 -6.15 11.71 18.51
CA VAL A 141 -5.48 12.28 17.34
C VAL A 141 -5.34 13.80 17.49
N LEU A 142 -6.41 14.47 17.89
CA LEU A 142 -6.42 15.92 18.20
C LEU A 142 -5.37 16.27 19.27
N GLU A 143 -5.39 15.57 20.40
CA GLU A 143 -4.40 15.77 21.47
C GLU A 143 -2.96 15.58 20.99
N THR A 144 -2.75 14.66 20.05
CA THR A 144 -1.41 14.34 19.55
C THR A 144 -0.89 15.43 18.64
N PHE A 145 -1.72 15.98 17.76
CA PHE A 145 -1.30 16.95 16.74
C PHE A 145 -1.38 18.40 17.17
N LEU A 146 -2.18 18.73 18.20
CA LEU A 146 -2.33 20.11 18.66
C LEU A 146 -0.99 20.78 19.00
N PRO A 147 -0.08 20.13 19.75
CA PRO A 147 1.22 20.73 20.04
C PRO A 147 2.20 20.72 18.85
N MET A 148 1.85 20.10 17.72
CA MET A 148 2.71 19.98 16.53
C MET A 148 2.42 21.06 15.47
N GLN A 149 1.31 21.79 15.58
CA GLN A 149 0.99 22.89 14.67
C GLN A 149 1.81 24.13 15.06
N ASN A 150 2.47 24.75 14.08
CA ASN A 150 3.29 25.93 14.33
C ASN A 150 2.54 27.24 14.03
N PRO A 151 2.85 28.35 14.75
CA PRO A 151 2.21 29.64 14.53
C PRO A 151 2.43 30.26 13.14
N ASN A 152 3.46 29.82 12.43
CA ASN A 152 3.79 30.24 11.07
C ASN A 152 3.24 29.30 9.99
N GLY A 153 2.38 28.35 10.36
CA GLY A 153 1.73 27.44 9.43
C GLY A 153 2.29 26.02 9.43
N GLY A 154 1.43 25.07 9.08
CA GLY A 154 1.78 23.66 8.94
C GLY A 154 2.07 22.94 10.27
N PHE A 155 2.50 21.69 10.14
CA PHE A 155 2.79 20.79 11.25
C PHE A 155 4.22 20.28 11.19
N GLY A 156 4.87 20.22 12.36
CA GLY A 156 6.13 19.51 12.55
C GLY A 156 5.92 18.02 12.88
N GLY A 157 7.01 17.27 13.01
CA GLY A 157 6.94 15.88 13.44
C GLY A 157 6.66 15.69 14.93
N GLY A 158 6.87 16.74 15.74
CA GLY A 158 6.69 16.74 17.19
C GLY A 158 6.56 18.17 17.73
N HIS A 159 6.37 18.31 19.03
CA HIS A 159 6.22 19.63 19.64
C HIS A 159 7.49 20.47 19.47
N GLY A 160 7.34 21.69 18.95
CA GLY A 160 8.45 22.60 18.69
C GLY A 160 9.33 22.23 17.48
N GLN A 161 9.00 21.14 16.77
CA GLN A 161 9.69 20.82 15.51
C GLN A 161 9.17 21.73 14.38
N THR A 162 10.09 22.16 13.51
CA THR A 162 9.76 23.01 12.36
C THR A 162 8.75 22.30 11.44
N SER A 163 7.79 23.07 10.93
CA SER A 163 6.82 22.57 9.97
C SER A 163 7.47 21.98 8.74
N HIS A 164 6.91 20.87 8.27
CA HIS A 164 7.38 20.19 7.06
C HIS A 164 6.18 19.60 6.31
N ALA A 165 6.27 19.51 4.99
CA ALA A 165 5.18 19.03 4.14
C ALA A 165 4.76 17.58 4.48
N ALA A 166 5.74 16.71 4.74
CA ALA A 166 5.51 15.30 5.11
C ALA A 166 4.63 15.11 6.37
N PRO A 167 4.99 15.64 7.56
CA PRO A 167 4.12 15.55 8.73
C PRO A 167 2.81 16.33 8.55
N SER A 168 2.81 17.45 7.84
CA SER A 168 1.56 18.19 7.53
C SER A 168 0.57 17.33 6.72
N TYR A 169 1.05 16.61 5.71
CA TYR A 169 0.27 15.64 4.95
C TYR A 169 -0.32 14.55 5.85
N ALA A 170 0.52 13.93 6.68
CA ALA A 170 0.09 12.86 7.58
C ALA A 170 -0.96 13.34 8.59
N VAL A 171 -0.79 14.54 9.15
CA VAL A 171 -1.76 15.16 10.07
C VAL A 171 -3.09 15.43 9.37
N VAL A 172 -3.09 16.11 8.22
CA VAL A 172 -4.33 16.48 7.52
C VAL A 172 -5.13 15.24 7.12
N LEU A 173 -4.48 14.20 6.59
CA LEU A 173 -5.19 12.96 6.25
C LEU A 173 -5.71 12.24 7.49
N SER A 174 -4.95 12.22 8.58
CA SER A 174 -5.39 11.62 9.83
C SER A 174 -6.65 12.31 10.39
N LEU A 175 -6.67 13.65 10.37
CA LEU A 175 -7.82 14.45 10.78
C LEU A 175 -9.04 14.22 9.87
N ALA A 176 -8.82 14.11 8.56
CA ALA A 176 -9.87 13.77 7.60
C ALA A 176 -10.45 12.36 7.86
N MET A 177 -9.62 11.38 8.21
CA MET A 177 -10.03 10.01 8.50
C MET A 177 -10.87 9.89 9.78
N VAL A 178 -10.48 10.57 10.87
CA VAL A 178 -11.29 10.55 12.12
C VAL A 178 -12.56 11.41 12.02
N GLY A 179 -12.58 12.36 11.07
CA GLY A 179 -13.71 13.21 10.75
C GLY A 179 -14.16 14.11 11.90
N GLY A 180 -15.33 14.76 11.73
CA GLY A 180 -15.88 15.72 12.68
C GLY A 180 -15.34 17.15 12.45
N ASN A 181 -16.18 18.14 12.67
CA ASN A 181 -15.84 19.55 12.41
C ASN A 181 -14.62 19.98 13.23
N GLU A 182 -14.55 19.61 14.50
CA GLU A 182 -13.43 19.92 15.41
C GLU A 182 -12.07 19.47 14.85
N SER A 183 -12.01 18.32 14.18
CA SER A 183 -10.79 17.80 13.56
C SER A 183 -10.29 18.69 12.42
N LEU A 184 -11.20 19.20 11.60
CA LEU A 184 -10.84 20.05 10.46
C LEU A 184 -10.64 21.51 10.87
N ASP A 185 -11.42 21.98 11.85
CA ASP A 185 -11.36 23.34 12.40
C ASP A 185 -10.07 23.59 13.19
N MET A 186 -9.42 22.52 13.67
CA MET A 186 -8.10 22.57 14.29
C MET A 186 -7.01 23.15 13.37
N ILE A 187 -7.17 23.00 12.05
CA ILE A 187 -6.15 23.38 11.07
C ILE A 187 -6.21 24.89 10.83
N ASP A 188 -5.13 25.61 11.13
CA ASP A 188 -4.99 27.03 10.74
C ASP A 188 -4.72 27.14 9.25
N ARG A 189 -5.81 27.18 8.48
CA ARG A 189 -5.79 27.26 7.01
C ARG A 189 -5.24 28.58 6.47
N ARG A 190 -5.11 29.63 7.28
CA ARG A 190 -4.55 30.92 6.82
C ARG A 190 -3.05 30.95 6.93
N ALA A 191 -2.51 30.26 7.94
CA ALA A 191 -1.07 30.12 8.14
C ALA A 191 -0.46 29.02 7.25
N LEU A 192 -1.25 28.02 6.86
CA LEU A 192 -0.81 26.86 6.05
C LEU A 192 -0.39 27.20 4.62
#